data_AF-A0A7V3K4X6-F1
#
_entry.id   AF-A0A7V3K4X6-F1
#
_cell.length_a   1.000
_cell.length_b   1.000
_cell.length_c   1.000
_cell.angle_alpha   90.00
_cell.angle_beta   90.00
_cell.angle_gamma   90.00
#
_symmetry.space_group_name_H-M   'P 1'
#
loop_
_entity.id
_entity.type
_entity.pdbx_description
1 polymer ?
#
loop_
_entity_poly.entity_id
_entity_poly.type
_entity_poly.pdbx_seq_one_letter_code
_entity_poly.pdbx_strand_id
1 'polypeptide(L)'
;MRVKVLTNLSVESIVRGSTDPSSLLELMDAVPHTQVSHLPGLHAKVYLADECEAIVTSGNLTLGGVFHNYEYGVRFTDATSVRQIWEDLLEYERLGNLVPRPDLERMAQTASELQGLRQRAEREIREPLQSEFRRRMGEAETELMAIRASGKTTNGIFADTVVYLLRKYGPMRTVELHPLIQQIHPDLCDDTIDRVIRGVHFGKRWKHYVRNAQQYLKRQGLIVFDGSRWHLCQPGG
;
A
#
# COMPACT_ATOMS: atom_id res chain seq x y z
N MET A 1 15.18 7.11 -28.72
CA MET A 1 14.86 6.22 -27.59
C MET A 1 14.02 5.06 -28.11
N ARG A 2 14.27 3.83 -27.64
CA ARG A 2 13.48 2.64 -27.96
C ARG A 2 13.02 2.03 -26.65
N VAL A 3 11.79 1.55 -26.59
CA VAL A 3 11.21 0.94 -25.38
C VAL A 3 10.67 -0.43 -25.77
N LYS A 4 10.96 -1.43 -24.94
CA LYS A 4 10.34 -2.75 -25.03
C LYS A 4 9.53 -2.97 -23.76
N VAL A 5 8.27 -3.37 -23.93
CA VAL A 5 7.38 -3.69 -22.83
C VAL A 5 6.96 -5.14 -22.97
N LEU A 6 7.41 -5.97 -22.05
CA LEU A 6 6.90 -7.32 -21.88
C LEU A 6 5.85 -7.29 -20.76
N THR A 7 4.61 -7.67 -21.07
CA THR A 7 3.51 -7.57 -20.10
C THR A 7 2.46 -8.68 -20.27
N ASN A 8 1.63 -8.86 -19.25
CA ASN A 8 0.52 -9.80 -19.28
C ASN A 8 -0.78 -9.09 -19.72
N LEU A 9 -1.15 -9.28 -20.99
CA LEU A 9 -2.39 -8.79 -21.60
C LEU A 9 -3.54 -9.82 -21.53
N SER A 10 -3.50 -10.75 -20.58
CA SER A 10 -4.64 -11.66 -20.39
C SER A 10 -5.91 -10.88 -20.06
N VAL A 11 -7.05 -11.41 -20.48
CA VAL A 11 -8.37 -10.82 -20.19
C VAL A 11 -8.55 -10.61 -18.68
N GLU A 12 -8.10 -11.56 -17.86
CA GLU A 12 -8.13 -11.45 -16.40
C GLU A 12 -7.31 -10.26 -15.89
N SER A 13 -6.10 -10.07 -16.41
CA SER A 13 -5.23 -8.95 -16.05
C SER A 13 -5.83 -7.60 -16.43
N ILE A 14 -6.46 -7.52 -17.60
CA ILE A 14 -7.13 -6.32 -18.10
C ILE A 14 -8.39 -6.01 -17.27
N VAL A 15 -9.25 -7.01 -17.05
CA VAL A 15 -10.49 -6.85 -16.28
C VAL A 15 -10.16 -6.44 -14.85
N ARG A 16 -9.15 -7.04 -14.21
CA ARG A 16 -8.72 -6.65 -12.86
C ARG A 16 -8.04 -5.28 -12.78
N GLY A 17 -7.75 -4.64 -13.91
CA GLY A 17 -7.07 -3.34 -13.96
C GLY A 17 -5.58 -3.42 -13.62
N SER A 18 -4.97 -4.62 -13.69
CA SER A 18 -3.52 -4.80 -13.48
C SER A 18 -2.69 -4.38 -14.70
N THR A 19 -3.31 -4.29 -15.88
CA THR A 19 -2.73 -3.74 -17.10
C THR A 19 -3.85 -3.10 -17.91
N ASP A 20 -3.59 -1.93 -18.49
CA ASP A 20 -4.52 -1.20 -19.34
C ASP A 20 -3.94 -1.07 -20.75
N PRO A 21 -4.54 -1.70 -21.78
CA PRO A 21 -4.10 -1.56 -23.17
C PRO A 21 -4.09 -0.11 -23.67
N SER A 22 -4.97 0.76 -23.15
CA SER A 22 -5.04 2.17 -23.55
C SER A 22 -3.77 2.92 -23.13
N SER A 23 -3.33 2.72 -21.89
CA SER A 23 -2.05 3.25 -21.38
C SER A 23 -0.84 2.80 -22.21
N LEU A 24 -0.86 1.60 -22.77
CA LEU A 24 0.21 1.11 -23.65
C LEU A 24 0.18 1.79 -25.03
N LEU A 25 -1.01 2.09 -25.56
CA LEU A 25 -1.15 2.90 -26.79
C LEU A 25 -0.64 4.32 -26.57
N GLU A 26 -0.97 4.95 -25.45
CA GLU A 26 -0.43 6.26 -25.07
C GLU A 26 1.10 6.25 -24.99
N LEU A 27 1.70 5.18 -24.46
CA LEU A 27 3.15 5.00 -24.46
C LEU A 27 3.71 4.86 -25.88
N MET A 28 3.05 4.11 -26.75
CA MET A 28 3.46 3.96 -28.16
C MET A 28 3.37 5.29 -28.92
N ASP A 29 2.40 6.13 -28.60
CA ASP A 29 2.27 7.47 -29.20
C ASP A 29 3.34 8.44 -28.67
N ALA A 30 3.64 8.38 -27.37
CA ALA A 30 4.69 9.19 -26.75
C ALA A 30 6.10 8.76 -27.21
N VAL A 31 6.31 7.47 -27.47
CA VAL A 31 7.58 6.88 -27.88
C VAL A 31 7.36 5.99 -29.12
N PRO A 32 7.51 6.53 -30.36
CA PRO A 32 7.11 5.85 -31.61
C PRO A 32 7.78 4.50 -31.91
N HIS A 33 8.90 4.20 -31.25
CA HIS A 33 9.63 2.93 -31.41
C HIS A 33 9.41 1.98 -30.22
N THR A 34 8.25 2.07 -29.58
CA THR A 34 7.84 1.14 -28.52
C THR A 34 7.36 -0.18 -29.11
N GLN A 35 7.86 -1.29 -28.57
CA GLN A 35 7.39 -2.64 -28.86
C GLN A 35 6.69 -3.21 -27.62
N VAL A 36 5.53 -3.81 -27.81
CA VAL A 36 4.76 -4.46 -26.75
C VAL A 36 4.68 -5.94 -27.04
N SER A 37 5.09 -6.77 -26.09
CA SER A 37 5.03 -8.22 -26.15
C SER A 37 4.16 -8.75 -25.02
N HIS A 38 3.32 -9.73 -25.35
CA HIS A 38 2.46 -10.42 -24.40
C HIS A 38 3.11 -11.72 -23.91
N LEU A 39 3.22 -11.88 -22.59
CA LEU A 39 3.53 -13.16 -21.96
C LEU A 39 2.51 -13.48 -20.84
N PRO A 40 1.69 -14.55 -20.98
CA PRO A 40 0.78 -15.00 -19.93
C PRO A 40 1.52 -15.34 -18.64
N GLY A 41 0.92 -15.03 -17.49
CA GLY A 41 1.47 -15.37 -16.18
C GLY A 41 2.69 -14.55 -15.76
N LEU A 42 3.13 -13.58 -16.58
CA LEU A 42 4.19 -12.65 -16.20
C LEU A 42 3.76 -11.82 -14.97
N HIS A 43 4.52 -11.94 -13.89
CA HIS A 43 4.33 -11.18 -12.66
C HIS A 43 5.59 -10.40 -12.23
N ALA A 44 6.69 -10.57 -12.95
CA ALA A 44 7.92 -9.83 -12.70
C ALA A 44 7.70 -8.33 -12.96
N LYS A 45 8.28 -7.47 -12.10
CA LYS A 45 8.39 -6.04 -12.36
C LYS A 45 9.86 -5.67 -12.36
N VAL A 46 10.37 -5.50 -13.58
CA VAL A 46 11.78 -5.24 -13.82
C VAL A 46 11.86 -4.08 -14.80
N TYR A 47 12.69 -3.10 -14.48
CA TYR A 47 13.01 -1.98 -15.35
C TYR A 47 14.48 -2.04 -15.68
N LEU A 48 14.83 -1.84 -16.93
CA LEU A 48 16.21 -1.92 -17.37
C LEU A 48 16.49 -0.79 -18.35
N ALA A 49 17.60 -0.10 -18.12
CA ALA A 49 18.09 1.00 -18.95
C ALA A 49 19.45 0.62 -19.52
N ASP A 50 19.44 0.15 -20.77
CA ASP A 50 20.60 -0.40 -21.48
C ASP A 50 21.34 -1.48 -20.65
N GLU A 51 22.61 -1.77 -20.94
CA GLU A 51 23.41 -2.72 -20.14
C GLU A 51 24.01 -2.08 -18.87
N CYS A 52 23.47 -0.93 -18.43
CA CYS A 52 24.07 -0.11 -17.37
C CYS A 52 23.33 -0.22 -16.03
N GLU A 53 22.01 -0.37 -16.06
CA GLU A 53 21.19 -0.30 -14.85
C GLU A 53 19.93 -1.16 -14.96
N ALA A 54 19.62 -1.86 -13.86
CA ALA A 54 18.37 -2.58 -13.71
C ALA A 54 17.75 -2.33 -12.32
N ILE A 55 16.42 -2.35 -12.26
CA ILE A 55 15.63 -2.28 -11.03
C ILE A 55 14.71 -3.48 -11.00
N VAL A 56 14.81 -4.29 -9.95
CA VAL A 56 13.86 -5.37 -9.64
C VAL A 56 13.04 -4.94 -8.45
N THR A 57 11.72 -4.94 -8.56
CA THR A 57 10.84 -4.35 -7.55
C THR A 57 9.52 -5.09 -7.38
N SER A 58 8.86 -4.87 -6.24
CA SER A 58 7.46 -5.27 -6.02
C SER A 58 6.45 -4.33 -6.70
N GLY A 59 6.87 -3.13 -7.08
CA GLY A 59 6.02 -2.10 -7.68
C GLY A 59 5.74 -2.32 -9.17
N ASN A 60 4.47 -2.26 -9.56
CA ASN A 60 4.08 -2.17 -10.97
C ASN A 60 4.32 -0.75 -11.51
N LEU A 61 4.37 -0.61 -12.85
CA LEU A 61 4.45 0.70 -13.51
C LEU A 61 3.09 1.40 -13.47
N THR A 62 2.67 1.83 -12.29
CA THR A 62 1.42 2.56 -12.05
C THR A 62 1.71 3.74 -11.13
N LEU A 63 0.81 4.73 -11.10
CA LEU A 63 0.94 5.86 -10.16
C LEU A 63 1.08 5.35 -8.71
N GLY A 64 0.31 4.31 -8.35
CA GLY A 64 0.39 3.65 -7.06
C GLY A 64 1.75 3.01 -6.79
N GLY A 65 2.23 2.17 -7.71
CA GLY A 65 3.49 1.45 -7.56
C GLY A 65 4.74 2.35 -7.59
N VAL A 66 4.64 3.54 -8.18
CA VAL A 66 5.76 4.50 -8.23
C VAL A 66 5.73 5.51 -7.08
N PHE A 67 4.54 5.99 -6.65
CA PHE A 67 4.46 7.15 -5.76
C PHE A 67 3.65 6.95 -4.46
N HIS A 68 2.84 5.90 -4.33
CA HIS A 68 1.88 5.80 -3.21
C HIS A 68 2.04 4.56 -2.35
N ASN A 69 2.33 3.41 -2.96
CA ASN A 69 2.45 2.16 -2.26
C ASN A 69 3.80 2.07 -1.54
N TYR A 70 3.83 1.35 -0.41
CA TYR A 70 5.09 0.90 0.18
C TYR A 70 5.64 -0.26 -0.64
N GLU A 71 6.44 0.05 -1.64
CA GLU A 71 7.13 -0.94 -2.48
C GLU A 71 8.58 -1.13 -2.02
N TYR A 72 9.13 -2.31 -2.28
CA TYR A 72 10.54 -2.60 -2.09
C TYR A 72 11.17 -2.94 -3.43
N GLY A 73 12.34 -2.37 -3.71
CA GLY A 73 13.08 -2.66 -4.92
C GLY A 73 14.58 -2.60 -4.68
N VAL A 74 15.32 -3.28 -5.54
CA VAL A 74 16.78 -3.31 -5.55
C VAL A 74 17.25 -2.77 -6.89
N ARG A 75 18.18 -1.81 -6.84
CA ARG A 75 18.87 -1.25 -8.00
C ARG A 75 20.20 -1.99 -8.20
N PHE A 76 20.45 -2.41 -9.43
CA PHE A 76 21.67 -3.08 -9.86
C PHE A 76 22.41 -2.19 -10.86
N THR A 77 23.70 -2.01 -10.63
CA THR A 77 24.60 -1.24 -11.52
C THR A 77 25.87 -2.01 -11.86
N ASP A 78 26.05 -3.21 -11.31
CA ASP A 78 27.16 -4.07 -11.69
C ASP A 78 26.85 -4.78 -13.01
N ALA A 79 27.82 -4.78 -13.92
CA ALA A 79 27.64 -5.27 -15.28
C ALA A 79 27.26 -6.75 -15.34
N THR A 80 27.66 -7.56 -14.34
CA THR A 80 27.38 -8.99 -14.33
C THR A 80 25.90 -9.25 -14.04
N SER A 81 25.37 -8.65 -12.98
CA SER A 81 23.95 -8.81 -12.60
C SER A 81 23.03 -8.13 -13.62
N VAL A 82 23.37 -6.95 -14.13
CA VAL A 82 22.57 -6.28 -15.17
C VAL A 82 22.52 -7.13 -16.45
N ARG A 83 23.64 -7.73 -16.88
CA ARG A 83 23.66 -8.65 -18.02
C ARG A 83 22.81 -9.89 -17.78
N GLN A 84 22.87 -10.50 -16.60
CA GLN A 84 22.03 -11.65 -16.27
C GLN A 84 20.54 -11.30 -16.35
N ILE A 85 20.13 -10.19 -15.75
CA ILE A 85 18.73 -9.72 -15.79
C ILE A 85 18.29 -9.45 -17.23
N TRP A 86 19.16 -8.85 -18.04
CA TRP A 86 18.89 -8.63 -19.46
C TRP A 86 18.66 -9.94 -20.22
N GLU A 87 19.51 -10.95 -20.00
CA GLU A 87 19.39 -12.26 -20.62
C GLU A 87 18.10 -12.98 -20.21
N ASP A 88 17.75 -12.95 -18.91
CA ASP A 88 16.49 -13.50 -18.39
C ASP A 88 15.27 -12.81 -19.03
N LEU A 89 15.30 -11.49 -19.18
CA LEU A 89 14.21 -10.74 -19.83
C LEU A 89 14.10 -11.07 -21.32
N LEU A 90 15.22 -11.26 -22.02
CA LEU A 90 15.22 -11.72 -23.41
C LEU A 90 14.66 -13.14 -23.54
N GLU A 91 14.93 -14.02 -22.58
CA GLU A 91 14.30 -15.35 -22.51
C GLU A 91 12.79 -15.23 -22.36
N TYR A 92 12.31 -14.39 -21.45
CA TYR A 92 10.88 -14.16 -21.29
C TYR A 92 10.24 -13.53 -22.55
N GLU A 93 10.93 -12.59 -23.20
CA GLU A 93 10.46 -11.99 -24.46
C GLU A 93 10.32 -13.06 -25.56
N ARG A 94 11.26 -14.01 -25.65
CA ARG A 94 11.20 -15.13 -26.61
C ARG A 94 10.02 -16.09 -26.37
N LEU A 95 9.56 -16.20 -25.13
CA LEU A 95 8.37 -16.98 -24.78
C LEU A 95 7.07 -16.22 -25.05
N GLY A 96 7.16 -14.90 -25.15
CA GLY A 96 6.04 -14.02 -25.44
C GLY A 96 5.74 -13.89 -26.93
N ASN A 97 4.71 -13.11 -27.25
CA ASN A 97 4.34 -12.77 -28.61
C ASN A 97 4.31 -11.26 -28.78
N LEU A 98 4.94 -10.74 -29.84
CA LEU A 98 4.80 -9.34 -30.22
C LEU A 98 3.32 -9.05 -30.49
N VAL A 99 2.83 -7.94 -29.96
CA VAL A 99 1.44 -7.48 -30.16
C VAL A 99 1.46 -6.29 -31.11
N PRO A 100 0.98 -6.46 -32.36
CA PRO A 100 0.83 -5.35 -33.30
C PRO A 100 -0.10 -4.26 -32.75
N ARG A 101 0.18 -3.00 -33.11
CA ARG A 101 -0.65 -1.85 -32.73
C ARG A 101 -2.15 -2.05 -33.03
N PRO A 102 -2.58 -2.52 -34.22
CA PRO A 102 -4.00 -2.72 -34.50
C PRO A 102 -4.66 -3.74 -33.57
N ASP A 103 -3.90 -4.72 -33.07
CA ASP A 103 -4.40 -5.73 -32.15
C ASP A 103 -4.56 -5.16 -30.75
N LEU A 104 -3.60 -4.33 -30.32
CA LEU A 104 -3.67 -3.60 -29.07
C LEU A 104 -4.82 -2.58 -29.04
N GLU A 105 -5.08 -1.90 -30.17
CA GLU A 105 -6.25 -1.00 -30.35
C GLU A 105 -7.58 -1.76 -30.18
N ARG A 106 -7.70 -2.94 -30.79
CA ARG A 106 -8.88 -3.81 -30.59
C ARG A 106 -9.02 -4.25 -29.13
N MET A 107 -7.91 -4.62 -28.48
CA MET A 107 -7.91 -4.98 -27.05
C MET A 107 -8.35 -3.81 -26.17
N ALA A 108 -7.89 -2.58 -26.44
CA ALA A 108 -8.28 -1.38 -25.69
C ALA A 108 -9.78 -1.11 -25.81
N GLN A 109 -10.34 -1.22 -27.02
CA GLN A 109 -11.77 -1.07 -27.24
C GLN A 109 -12.57 -2.13 -26.46
N THR A 110 -12.20 -3.40 -26.57
CA THR A 110 -12.85 -4.48 -25.83
C THR A 110 -12.70 -4.31 -24.30
N ALA A 111 -11.54 -3.86 -23.83
CA ALA A 111 -11.30 -3.60 -22.41
C ALA A 111 -12.25 -2.52 -21.86
N SER A 112 -12.43 -1.43 -22.60
CA SER A 112 -13.35 -0.34 -22.25
C SER A 112 -14.80 -0.83 -22.15
N GLU A 113 -15.24 -1.62 -23.13
CA GLU A 113 -16.58 -2.24 -23.12
C GLU A 113 -16.77 -3.18 -21.92
N LEU A 114 -15.81 -4.06 -21.65
CA LEU A 114 -15.84 -4.98 -20.52
C LEU A 114 -15.84 -4.26 -19.16
N GLN A 115 -15.04 -3.20 -19.01
CA GLN A 115 -15.07 -2.37 -17.80
C GLN A 115 -16.42 -1.68 -17.62
N GLY A 116 -17.01 -1.18 -18.71
CA GLY A 116 -18.35 -0.58 -18.70
C GLY A 116 -19.45 -1.57 -18.30
N LEU A 117 -19.38 -2.82 -18.77
CA LEU A 117 -20.29 -3.90 -18.37
C LEU A 117 -20.07 -4.29 -16.90
N ARG A 118 -18.80 -4.45 -16.47
CA ARG A 118 -18.47 -4.78 -15.09
C ARG A 118 -18.97 -3.72 -14.12
N GLN A 119 -18.76 -2.43 -14.40
CA GLN A 119 -19.22 -1.36 -13.53
C GLN A 119 -20.75 -1.34 -13.37
N ARG A 120 -21.50 -1.70 -14.42
CA ARG A 120 -22.96 -1.82 -14.35
C ARG A 120 -23.37 -3.01 -13.48
N ALA A 121 -22.79 -4.20 -13.74
CA ALA A 121 -23.05 -5.40 -12.94
C ALA A 121 -22.64 -5.22 -11.47
N GLU A 122 -21.49 -4.59 -11.22
CA GLU A 122 -21.04 -4.22 -9.89
C GLU A 122 -22.03 -3.28 -9.22
N ARG A 123 -22.51 -2.22 -9.88
CA ARG A 123 -23.51 -1.31 -9.30
C ARG A 123 -24.81 -2.01 -8.90
N GLU A 124 -25.32 -2.91 -9.75
CA GLU A 124 -26.55 -3.66 -9.49
C GLU A 124 -26.40 -4.64 -8.32
N ILE A 125 -25.22 -5.25 -8.15
CA ILE A 125 -24.91 -6.18 -7.05
C ILE A 125 -24.50 -5.44 -5.76
N ARG A 126 -23.87 -4.27 -5.89
CA ARG A 126 -23.15 -3.57 -4.81
C ARG A 126 -24.05 -3.06 -3.71
N GLU A 127 -25.27 -2.62 -3.98
CA GLU A 127 -26.16 -2.13 -2.90
C GLU A 127 -26.54 -3.22 -1.88
N PRO A 128 -27.10 -4.38 -2.30
CA PRO A 128 -27.42 -5.46 -1.37
C PRO A 128 -26.16 -6.12 -0.78
N LEU A 129 -25.06 -6.21 -1.53
CA LEU A 129 -23.82 -6.79 -1.00
C LEU A 129 -23.12 -5.86 -0.01
N GLN A 130 -23.15 -4.53 -0.21
CA GLN A 130 -22.55 -3.57 0.71
C GLN A 130 -23.29 -3.44 2.04
N SER A 131 -24.61 -3.64 2.06
CA SER A 131 -25.38 -3.64 3.29
C SER A 131 -25.07 -4.87 4.14
N GLU A 132 -25.03 -6.05 3.51
CA GLU A 132 -24.63 -7.31 4.16
C GLU A 132 -23.16 -7.30 4.56
N PHE A 133 -22.26 -6.77 3.72
CA PHE A 133 -20.84 -6.63 4.04
C PHE A 133 -20.63 -5.68 5.22
N ARG A 134 -21.32 -4.53 5.29
CA ARG A 134 -21.26 -3.63 6.45
C ARG A 134 -21.75 -4.31 7.72
N ARG A 135 -22.81 -5.11 7.64
CA ARG A 135 -23.31 -5.90 8.77
C ARG A 135 -22.27 -6.91 9.26
N ARG A 136 -21.70 -7.70 8.35
CA ARG A 136 -20.66 -8.71 8.64
C ARG A 136 -19.36 -8.09 9.14
N MET A 137 -18.96 -6.95 8.59
CA MET A 137 -17.80 -6.17 9.07
C MET A 137 -18.03 -5.66 10.50
N GLY A 138 -19.22 -5.13 10.81
CA GLY A 138 -19.55 -4.74 12.18
C GLY A 138 -19.54 -5.92 13.16
N GLU A 139 -20.00 -7.09 12.73
CA GLU A 139 -19.92 -8.33 13.51
C GLU A 139 -18.46 -8.76 13.75
N ALA A 140 -17.63 -8.75 12.71
CA ALA A 140 -16.22 -9.12 12.79
C ALA A 140 -15.39 -8.09 13.59
N GLU A 141 -15.66 -6.79 13.45
CA GLU A 141 -15.06 -5.73 14.28
C GLU A 141 -15.44 -5.91 15.75
N THR A 142 -16.69 -6.26 16.05
CA THR A 142 -17.14 -6.58 17.41
C THR A 142 -16.41 -7.80 17.98
N GLU A 143 -16.22 -8.84 17.16
CA GLU A 143 -15.49 -10.04 17.54
C GLU A 143 -13.98 -9.78 17.73
N LEU A 144 -13.36 -9.00 16.85
CA LEU A 144 -11.98 -8.54 16.99
C LEU A 144 -11.79 -7.66 18.23
N MET A 145 -12.76 -6.80 18.56
CA MET A 145 -12.78 -6.04 19.81
C MET A 145 -12.88 -6.98 21.03
N ALA A 146 -13.70 -8.04 20.96
CA ALA A 146 -13.81 -9.04 22.02
C ALA A 146 -12.51 -9.86 22.20
N ILE A 147 -11.86 -10.25 21.11
CA ILE A 147 -10.56 -10.94 21.12
C ILE A 147 -9.44 -10.01 21.61
N ARG A 148 -9.47 -8.72 21.26
CA ARG A 148 -8.50 -7.74 21.78
C ARG A 148 -8.71 -7.47 23.28
N ALA A 149 -9.96 -7.43 23.74
CA ALA A 149 -10.30 -7.25 25.15
C ALA A 149 -9.82 -8.40 26.05
N SER A 150 -9.64 -9.61 25.51
CA SER A 150 -9.14 -10.77 26.26
C SER A 150 -7.61 -10.84 26.37
N GLY A 151 -6.86 -10.17 25.49
CA GLY A 151 -5.40 -10.27 25.43
C GLY A 151 -4.61 -9.12 26.07
N LYS A 152 -5.05 -7.86 25.90
CA LYS A 152 -4.37 -6.66 26.46
C LYS A 152 -5.36 -5.50 26.65
N THR A 153 -5.19 -4.71 27.71
CA THR A 153 -5.99 -3.49 27.89
C THR A 153 -5.70 -2.46 26.79
N THR A 154 -6.67 -1.62 26.44
CA THR A 154 -6.49 -0.51 25.47
C THR A 154 -5.28 0.36 25.81
N ASN A 155 -5.02 0.58 27.11
CA ASN A 155 -3.85 1.32 27.58
C ASN A 155 -2.53 0.59 27.28
N GLY A 156 -2.50 -0.74 27.39
CA GLY A 156 -1.34 -1.56 27.04
C GLY A 156 -1.03 -1.52 25.54
N ILE A 157 -2.06 -1.56 24.69
CA ILE A 157 -1.89 -1.46 23.23
C ILE A 157 -1.27 -0.10 22.86
N PHE A 158 -1.79 1.01 23.38
CA PHE A 158 -1.23 2.33 23.13
C PHE A 158 0.19 2.48 23.72
N ALA A 159 0.49 1.87 24.87
CA ALA A 159 1.81 1.90 25.47
C ALA A 159 2.86 1.21 24.57
N ASP A 160 2.58 -0.01 24.11
CA ASP A 160 3.47 -0.74 23.19
C ASP A 160 3.71 0.06 21.89
N THR A 161 2.66 0.71 21.39
CA THR A 161 2.70 1.51 20.16
C THR A 161 3.56 2.76 20.31
N VAL A 162 3.45 3.47 21.44
CA VAL A 162 4.29 4.64 21.72
C VAL A 162 5.77 4.24 21.78
N VAL A 163 6.10 3.12 22.43
CA VAL A 163 7.48 2.60 22.48
C VAL A 163 7.99 2.26 21.08
N TYR A 164 7.19 1.58 20.26
CA TYR A 164 7.53 1.24 18.88
C TYR A 164 7.84 2.49 18.04
N LEU A 165 6.98 3.51 18.09
CA LEU A 165 7.13 4.73 17.30
C LEU A 165 8.37 5.52 17.70
N LEU A 166 8.63 5.67 19.00
CA LEU A 166 9.84 6.34 19.48
C LEU A 166 11.12 5.57 19.12
N ARG A 167 11.07 4.24 19.07
CA ARG A 167 12.20 3.41 18.64
C ARG A 167 12.50 3.60 17.15
N LYS A 168 11.45 3.66 16.34
CA LYS A 168 11.55 3.71 14.87
C LYS A 168 11.88 5.09 14.33
N TYR A 169 11.29 6.15 14.91
CA TYR A 169 11.37 7.51 14.38
C TYR A 169 12.11 8.49 15.31
N GLY A 170 12.55 8.04 16.49
CA GLY A 170 13.21 8.89 17.47
C GLY A 170 12.26 9.77 18.29
N PRO A 171 12.78 10.80 18.98
CA PRO A 171 12.00 11.61 19.91
C PRO A 171 10.90 12.45 19.27
N MET A 172 9.68 12.36 19.79
CA MET A 172 8.48 12.96 19.19
C MET A 172 7.59 13.68 20.20
N ARG A 173 6.90 14.72 19.75
CA ARG A 173 5.83 15.39 20.50
C ARG A 173 4.56 14.55 20.49
N THR A 174 3.69 14.70 21.49
CA THR A 174 2.39 14.01 21.52
C THR A 174 1.54 14.30 20.28
N VAL A 175 1.60 15.53 19.75
CA VAL A 175 0.88 15.91 18.52
C VAL A 175 1.40 15.20 17.27
N GLU A 176 2.68 14.81 17.26
CA GLU A 176 3.31 14.05 16.16
C GLU A 176 3.01 12.55 16.28
N LEU A 177 2.87 12.04 17.51
CA LEU A 177 2.51 10.65 17.77
C LEU A 177 1.05 10.33 17.38
N HIS A 178 0.11 11.26 17.59
CA HIS A 178 -1.31 11.03 17.32
C HIS A 178 -1.64 10.53 15.90
N PRO A 179 -1.22 11.20 14.81
CA PRO A 179 -1.54 10.73 13.45
C PRO A 179 -0.91 9.36 13.15
N LEU A 180 0.29 9.08 13.65
CA LEU A 180 0.95 7.78 13.48
C LEU A 180 0.24 6.67 14.26
N ILE A 181 -0.21 6.96 15.49
CA ILE A 181 -0.99 6.02 16.30
C ILE A 181 -2.35 5.74 15.66
N GLN A 182 -3.01 6.76 15.10
CA GLN A 182 -4.28 6.62 14.39
C GLN A 182 -4.14 5.83 13.09
N GLN A 183 -3.01 5.97 12.40
CA GLN A 183 -2.70 5.16 11.22
C GLN A 183 -2.46 3.68 11.57
N ILE A 184 -1.84 3.39 12.73
CA ILE A 184 -1.56 2.02 13.17
C ILE A 184 -2.82 1.37 13.78
N HIS A 185 -3.64 2.13 14.51
CA HIS A 185 -4.86 1.65 15.19
C HIS A 185 -6.08 2.50 14.84
N PRO A 186 -6.54 2.50 13.58
CA PRO A 186 -7.71 3.27 13.17
C PRO A 186 -8.97 2.84 13.94
N ASP A 187 -9.05 1.56 14.32
CA ASP A 187 -10.15 0.97 15.09
C ASP A 187 -10.22 1.45 16.55
N LEU A 188 -9.08 1.83 17.15
CA LEU A 188 -9.01 2.37 18.51
C LEU A 188 -9.03 3.90 18.54
N CYS A 189 -8.89 4.55 17.38
CA CYS A 189 -8.74 5.99 17.22
C CYS A 189 -9.95 6.64 16.52
N ASP A 190 -11.14 6.29 17.01
CA ASP A 190 -12.40 6.84 16.50
C ASP A 190 -12.56 8.33 16.86
N ASP A 191 -12.53 9.18 15.84
CA ASP A 191 -12.70 10.63 15.98
C ASP A 191 -14.15 11.07 16.16
N THR A 192 -15.13 10.18 16.05
CA THR A 192 -16.54 10.48 16.32
C THR A 192 -16.85 10.44 17.82
N ILE A 193 -15.98 9.82 18.64
CA ILE A 193 -16.19 9.64 20.08
C ILE A 193 -15.41 10.68 20.89
N ASP A 194 -16.12 11.66 21.44
CA ASP A 194 -15.59 12.63 22.40
C ASP A 194 -15.66 12.11 23.85
N ARG A 195 -14.70 12.54 24.67
CA ARG A 195 -14.74 12.34 26.13
C ARG A 195 -15.55 13.45 26.77
N VAL A 196 -16.73 13.11 27.29
CA VAL A 196 -17.61 14.02 28.02
C VAL A 196 -17.57 13.71 29.52
N ILE A 197 -17.31 14.71 30.36
CA ILE A 197 -17.43 14.61 31.83
C ILE A 197 -18.34 15.73 32.31
N ARG A 198 -19.43 15.36 33.01
CA ARG A 198 -20.43 16.34 33.50
C ARG A 198 -20.91 17.31 32.42
N GLY A 199 -21.10 16.81 31.19
CA GLY A 199 -21.55 17.61 30.04
C GLY A 199 -20.48 18.42 29.31
N VAL A 200 -19.22 18.43 29.77
CA VAL A 200 -18.13 19.18 29.14
C VAL A 200 -17.27 18.26 28.26
N HIS A 201 -16.96 18.70 27.04
CA HIS A 201 -16.14 17.98 26.07
C HIS A 201 -14.64 18.23 26.31
N PHE A 202 -13.86 17.17 26.54
CA PHE A 202 -12.40 17.23 26.81
C PHE A 202 -11.56 16.73 25.62
N GLY A 203 -12.15 16.76 24.42
CA GLY A 203 -11.58 16.24 23.18
C GLY A 203 -11.76 14.74 22.98
N LYS A 204 -11.13 14.21 21.94
CA LYS A 204 -11.30 12.81 21.49
C LYS A 204 -10.87 11.80 22.54
N ARG A 205 -11.70 10.79 22.76
CA ARG A 205 -11.52 9.79 23.83
C ARG A 205 -10.21 9.02 23.67
N TRP A 206 -9.84 8.64 22.46
CA TRP A 206 -8.60 7.89 22.18
C TRP A 206 -7.33 8.71 22.46
N LYS A 207 -7.32 10.02 22.14
CA LYS A 207 -6.21 10.92 22.47
C LYS A 207 -5.97 11.02 23.97
N HIS A 208 -7.01 10.80 24.79
CA HIS A 208 -6.86 10.70 26.23
C HIS A 208 -6.22 9.37 26.66
N TYR A 209 -6.60 8.25 26.04
CA TYR A 209 -5.95 6.96 26.29
C TYR A 209 -4.47 6.95 25.90
N VAL A 210 -4.09 7.58 24.78
CA VAL A 210 -2.68 7.75 24.39
C VAL A 210 -1.91 8.54 25.46
N ARG A 211 -2.48 9.64 25.96
CA ARG A 211 -1.86 10.43 27.05
C ARG A 211 -1.71 9.60 28.33
N ASN A 212 -2.70 8.78 28.67
CA ASN A 212 -2.61 7.89 29.83
C ASN A 212 -1.52 6.82 29.65
N ALA A 213 -1.37 6.27 28.45
CA ALA A 213 -0.31 5.35 28.12
C ALA A 213 1.08 6.00 28.23
N GLN A 214 1.23 7.25 27.76
CA GLN A 214 2.46 8.02 27.94
C GLN A 214 2.80 8.24 29.42
N GLN A 215 1.82 8.63 30.25
CA GLN A 215 2.04 8.79 31.69
C GLN A 215 2.33 7.46 32.40
N TYR A 216 1.71 6.37 31.95
CA TYR A 216 2.01 5.03 32.44
C TYR A 216 3.47 4.65 32.13
N LEU A 217 3.90 4.74 30.87
CA LEU A 217 5.28 4.43 30.45
C LEU A 217 6.31 5.32 31.16
N LYS A 218 5.99 6.59 31.37
CA LYS A 218 6.84 7.52 32.13
C LYS A 218 7.05 7.05 33.56
N ARG A 219 5.98 6.64 34.24
CA ARG A 219 6.05 6.09 35.62
C ARG A 219 6.82 4.78 35.68
N GLN A 220 6.81 3.99 34.61
CA GLN A 220 7.59 2.76 34.48
C GLN A 220 9.06 3.01 34.08
N GLY A 221 9.48 4.26 33.87
CA GLY A 221 10.85 4.60 33.49
C GLY A 221 11.23 4.20 32.05
N LEU A 222 10.26 3.84 31.20
CA LEU A 222 10.51 3.40 29.82
C LEU A 222 10.65 4.56 28.84
N ILE A 223 10.00 5.69 29.14
CA ILE A 223 10.10 6.93 28.37
C ILE A 223 10.26 8.13 29.31
N VAL A 224 10.86 9.21 28.81
CA VAL A 224 11.00 10.48 29.52
C VAL A 224 10.46 11.63 28.65
N PHE A 225 9.92 12.66 29.30
CA PHE A 225 9.49 13.89 28.63
C PHE A 225 10.43 15.02 29.01
N ASP A 226 11.07 15.65 28.03
CA ASP A 226 12.08 16.71 28.25
C ASP A 226 11.46 18.13 28.39
N GLY A 227 10.13 18.22 28.39
CA GLY A 227 9.38 19.49 28.33
C GLY A 227 8.83 19.80 26.94
N SER A 228 9.29 19.10 25.91
CA SER A 228 8.85 19.25 24.52
C SER A 228 8.53 17.92 23.83
N ARG A 229 9.40 16.91 23.96
CA ARG A 229 9.36 15.63 23.25
C ARG A 229 9.45 14.46 24.22
N TRP A 230 8.86 13.34 23.81
CA TRP A 230 9.02 12.05 24.45
C TRP A 230 10.24 11.34 23.88
N HIS A 231 11.07 10.80 24.77
CA HIS A 231 12.27 10.04 24.44
C HIS A 231 12.15 8.64 25.02
N LEU A 232 12.73 7.65 24.34
CA LEU A 232 13.00 6.36 24.99
C LEU A 232 14.11 6.54 26.01
N CYS A 233 13.92 5.98 27.20
CA CYS A 233 15.04 5.79 28.11
C CYS A 233 15.98 4.75 27.47
N GLN A 234 17.27 5.06 27.33
CA GLN A 234 18.22 4.04 26.89
C GLN A 234 18.24 2.90 27.92
N PRO A 235 18.33 1.63 27.49
CA PRO A 235 18.65 0.57 28.43
C PRO A 235 19.99 0.93 29.06
N GLY A 236 20.04 0.98 30.40
CA GLY A 236 21.28 1.23 31.12
C GLY A 236 22.35 0.26 30.67
N GLY A 237 23.53 0.78 30.34
CA GLY A 237 24.76 0.00 30.27
C GLY A 237 25.18 -0.51 31.64
#